data_AF-A0A4Q9UYJ7-F1
#
_entry.id   AF-A0A4Q9UYJ7-F1
#
_cell.length_a   1.000
_cell.length_b   1.000
_cell.length_c   1.000
_cell.angle_alpha   90.00
_cell.angle_beta   90.00
_cell.angle_gamma   90.00
#
_symmetry.space_group_name_H-M   'P 1'
#
loop_
_entity.id
_entity.type
_entity.pdbx_description
1 polymer ?
#
loop_
_entity_poly.entity_id
_entity_poly.type
_entity_poly.pdbx_seq_one_letter_code
_entity_poly.pdbx_strand_id
1 'polypeptide(L)'
;MPLLIIACLGFFALLLKIISHLLYVESFIIGVGCGLLLIDYTHWHPVYGIIVGVIAFAIMLSVLTTKIGFWILAPAFSLGWSVIAYLMTFENTHQDKTWAVFAAVITFIVSMGFHYEDHINRRERNEMTSI
;
A
#
# COMPACT_ATOMS: atom_id res chain seq x y z
N MET A 1 33.51 -4.11 4.53
CA MET A 1 33.01 -3.32 3.37
C MET A 1 32.22 -4.13 2.35
N PRO A 2 32.66 -5.30 1.82
CA PRO A 2 31.89 -6.03 0.80
C PRO A 2 30.54 -6.57 1.30
N LEU A 3 30.45 -7.02 2.55
CA LEU A 3 29.20 -7.43 3.20
C LEU A 3 28.14 -6.33 3.27
N LEU A 4 28.56 -5.08 3.47
CA LEU A 4 27.64 -3.95 3.56
C LEU A 4 27.07 -3.61 2.17
N ILE A 5 27.91 -3.68 1.13
CA ILE A 5 27.49 -3.48 -0.27
C ILE A 5 26.51 -4.58 -0.70
N ILE A 6 26.81 -5.85 -0.39
CA ILE A 6 25.92 -6.99 -0.69
C ILE A 6 24.58 -6.85 0.04
N ALA A 7 24.60 -6.45 1.31
CA ALA A 7 23.38 -6.20 2.08
C ALA A 7 22.54 -5.06 1.50
N CYS A 8 23.17 -3.95 1.09
CA CYS A 8 22.49 -2.82 0.45
C CYS A 8 21.89 -3.22 -0.92
N LEU A 9 22.61 -3.98 -1.74
CA LEU A 9 22.10 -4.48 -3.02
C LEU A 9 20.94 -5.46 -2.82
N GLY A 10 21.05 -6.36 -1.83
CA GLY A 10 19.98 -7.29 -1.47
C GLY A 10 18.74 -6.57 -0.95
N PHE A 11 18.90 -5.54 -0.12
CA PHE A 11 17.81 -4.70 0.36
C PHE A 11 17.15 -3.92 -0.78
N PHE A 12 17.94 -3.34 -1.69
CA PHE A 12 17.41 -2.63 -2.85
C PHE A 12 16.63 -3.58 -3.79
N ALA A 13 17.16 -4.78 -4.05
CA ALA A 13 16.46 -5.79 -4.83
C ALA A 13 15.15 -6.25 -4.15
N LEU A 14 15.15 -6.37 -2.82
CA LEU A 14 13.95 -6.67 -2.05
C LEU A 14 12.91 -5.55 -2.17
N LEU A 15 13.33 -4.28 -2.08
CA LEU A 15 12.43 -3.13 -2.25
C LEU A 15 11.80 -3.13 -3.64
N LEU A 16 12.59 -3.33 -4.70
CA LEU A 16 12.07 -3.45 -6.07
C LEU A 16 11.05 -4.58 -6.20
N LYS A 17 11.32 -5.73 -5.57
CA LYS A 17 10.40 -6.86 -5.56
C LYS A 17 9.11 -6.55 -4.79
N ILE A 18 9.19 -5.81 -3.69
CA ILE A 18 8.02 -5.37 -2.92
C ILE A 18 7.18 -4.38 -3.74
N ILE A 19 7.81 -3.45 -4.46
CA ILE A 19 7.11 -2.49 -5.36
C ILE A 19 6.28 -3.25 -6.41
N SER A 20 6.78 -4.38 -6.92
CA SER A 20 6.05 -5.23 -7.88
C SER A 20 4.83 -5.98 -7.32
N HIS A 21 4.52 -5.77 -6.04
CA HIS A 21 3.37 -6.33 -5.32
C HIS A 21 2.71 -5.29 -4.40
N LEU A 22 2.87 -3.98 -4.69
CA LEU A 22 2.50 -2.88 -3.79
C LEU A 22 1.07 -3.00 -3.25
N LEU A 23 0.07 -3.20 -4.14
CA LEU A 23 -1.33 -3.31 -3.73
C LEU A 23 -1.61 -4.53 -2.82
N TYR A 24 -0.86 -5.62 -2.97
CA TYR A 24 -1.01 -6.79 -2.10
C TYR A 24 -0.49 -6.49 -0.70
N VAL A 25 0.65 -5.78 -0.62
CA VAL A 25 1.26 -5.38 0.65
C VAL A 25 0.37 -4.38 1.39
N GLU A 26 -0.16 -3.38 0.69
CA GLU A 26 -1.07 -2.40 1.28
C GLU A 26 -2.39 -3.04 1.74
N SER A 27 -2.94 -3.96 0.97
CA SER A 27 -4.13 -4.73 1.38
C SER A 27 -3.88 -5.55 2.63
N PHE A 28 -2.69 -6.15 2.77
CA PHE A 28 -2.29 -6.86 3.97
C PHE A 28 -2.18 -5.92 5.17
N ILE A 29 -1.54 -4.75 5.00
CA ILE A 29 -1.43 -3.72 6.05
C ILE A 29 -2.82 -3.28 6.52
N ILE A 30 -3.77 -3.07 5.61
CA ILE A 30 -5.15 -2.73 5.97
C ILE A 30 -5.83 -3.88 6.70
N GLY A 31 -5.67 -5.12 6.25
CA GLY A 31 -6.22 -6.29 6.96
C GLY A 31 -5.73 -6.36 8.41
N VAL A 32 -4.42 -6.24 8.61
CA VAL A 32 -3.82 -6.20 9.96
C VAL A 32 -4.33 -4.99 10.75
N GLY A 33 -4.36 -3.80 10.14
CA GLY A 33 -4.85 -2.57 10.75
C GLY A 33 -6.30 -2.70 11.23
N CYS A 34 -7.20 -3.22 10.40
CA CYS A 34 -8.59 -3.46 10.78
C CYS A 34 -8.70 -4.42 11.98
N GLY A 35 -7.90 -5.49 12.01
CA GLY A 35 -7.88 -6.42 13.13
C GLY A 35 -7.40 -5.78 14.43
N LEU A 36 -6.33 -5.00 14.38
CA LEU A 36 -5.79 -4.27 15.53
C LEU A 36 -6.77 -3.21 16.04
N LEU A 37 -7.33 -2.40 15.13
CA LEU A 37 -8.32 -1.38 15.49
C LEU A 37 -9.56 -2.00 16.14
N LEU A 38 -10.03 -3.15 15.64
CA LEU A 38 -11.16 -3.84 16.26
C LEU A 38 -10.85 -4.25 17.71
N ILE A 39 -9.67 -4.79 17.97
CA ILE A 39 -9.23 -5.18 19.31
C ILE A 39 -9.22 -3.96 20.24
N ASP A 40 -8.62 -2.85 19.79
CA ASP A 40 -8.50 -1.63 20.58
C ASP A 40 -9.86 -0.96 20.86
N TYR A 41 -10.77 -0.91 19.88
CA TYR A 41 -12.06 -0.22 20.05
C TYR A 41 -13.11 -1.05 20.79
N THR A 42 -13.12 -2.37 20.61
CA THR A 42 -14.20 -3.23 21.14
C THR A 42 -13.81 -4.03 22.37
N HIS A 43 -12.51 -4.10 22.70
CA HIS A 43 -11.96 -4.96 23.76
C HIS A 43 -12.37 -6.45 23.61
N TRP A 44 -12.71 -6.86 22.39
CA TRP A 44 -13.06 -8.24 22.09
C TRP A 44 -11.83 -9.15 22.16
N HIS A 45 -12.09 -10.45 22.33
CA HIS A 45 -11.02 -11.45 22.33
C HIS A 45 -10.16 -11.32 21.05
N PRO A 46 -8.81 -11.31 21.14
CA PRO A 46 -7.93 -11.04 20.01
C PRO A 46 -8.17 -11.91 18.77
N VAL A 47 -8.68 -13.13 18.97
CA VAL A 47 -9.03 -14.05 17.87
C VAL A 47 -10.06 -13.43 16.90
N TYR A 48 -11.01 -12.63 17.39
CA TYR A 48 -12.00 -11.98 16.53
C TYR A 48 -11.38 -10.88 15.68
N GLY A 49 -10.41 -10.14 16.23
CA GLY A 49 -9.61 -9.18 15.47
C GLY A 49 -8.82 -9.84 14.35
N ILE A 50 -8.18 -10.98 14.63
CA ILE A 50 -7.47 -11.77 13.61
C ILE A 50 -8.43 -12.24 12.51
N ILE A 51 -9.59 -12.80 12.88
CA ILE A 51 -10.59 -13.27 11.91
C ILE A 51 -11.05 -12.12 11.01
N VAL A 52 -11.39 -10.96 11.60
CA VAL A 52 -11.82 -9.79 10.82
C VAL A 52 -10.70 -9.29 9.91
N GLY A 53 -9.46 -9.24 10.38
CA GLY A 53 -8.32 -8.83 9.56
C GLY A 53 -8.08 -9.76 8.38
N VAL A 54 -8.19 -11.08 8.58
CA VAL A 54 -8.09 -12.08 7.50
C VAL A 54 -9.23 -11.92 6.50
N ILE A 55 -10.47 -11.71 6.97
CA ILE A 55 -11.63 -11.49 6.10
C ILE A 55 -11.44 -10.21 5.28
N ALA A 56 -11.04 -9.10 5.90
CA ALA A 56 -10.78 -7.84 5.22
C ALA A 56 -9.70 -7.99 4.14
N PHE A 57 -8.60 -8.66 4.46
CA PHE A 57 -7.54 -8.95 3.49
C PHE A 57 -8.03 -9.81 2.33
N ALA A 58 -8.79 -10.88 2.60
CA ALA A 58 -9.33 -11.75 1.56
C ALA A 58 -10.32 -11.01 0.63
N ILE A 59 -11.15 -10.13 1.18
CA ILE A 59 -12.04 -9.27 0.39
C ILE A 59 -11.22 -8.37 -0.53
N MET A 60 -10.22 -7.65 0.01
CA MET A 60 -9.36 -6.78 -0.81
C MET A 60 -8.63 -7.57 -1.90
N LEU A 61 -8.13 -8.76 -1.58
CA LEU A 61 -7.49 -9.65 -2.54
C LEU A 61 -8.43 -10.04 -3.68
N SER A 62 -9.67 -10.39 -3.35
CA SER A 62 -10.68 -10.77 -4.34
C SER A 62 -10.98 -9.61 -5.30
N VAL A 63 -11.08 -8.39 -4.77
CA VAL A 63 -11.33 -7.18 -5.55
C VAL A 63 -10.14 -6.90 -6.47
N LEU A 64 -8.90 -7.02 -5.97
CA LEU A 64 -7.67 -6.80 -6.74
C LEU A 64 -7.50 -7.72 -7.96
N THR A 65 -8.13 -8.90 -7.97
CA THR A 65 -8.06 -9.78 -9.15
C THR A 65 -8.86 -9.25 -10.35
N THR A 66 -9.73 -8.27 -10.13
CA THR A 66 -10.56 -7.69 -11.17
C THR A 66 -9.98 -6.37 -11.71
N LYS A 67 -10.18 -6.09 -13.01
CA LYS A 67 -9.79 -4.80 -13.62
C LYS A 67 -10.46 -3.62 -12.90
N ILE A 68 -11.73 -3.78 -12.51
CA ILE A 68 -12.51 -2.76 -11.80
C ILE A 68 -11.92 -2.53 -10.41
N GLY A 69 -11.59 -3.60 -9.69
CA GLY A 69 -11.03 -3.50 -8.35
C GLY A 69 -9.67 -2.82 -8.31
N PHE A 70 -8.82 -3.02 -9.32
CA PHE A 70 -7.60 -2.22 -9.47
C PHE A 70 -7.91 -0.71 -9.54
N TRP A 71 -8.84 -0.30 -10.41
CA TRP A 71 -9.21 1.10 -10.58
C TRP A 71 -9.93 1.71 -9.37
N ILE A 72 -10.41 0.90 -8.43
CA ILE A 72 -10.98 1.36 -7.16
C ILE A 72 -9.88 1.47 -6.11
N LEU A 73 -9.10 0.41 -5.93
CA LEU A 73 -8.14 0.30 -4.83
C LEU A 73 -6.90 1.15 -5.04
N ALA A 74 -6.35 1.23 -6.25
CA ALA A 74 -5.16 2.04 -6.51
C ALA A 74 -5.37 3.53 -6.20
N PRO A 75 -6.46 4.19 -6.66
CA PRO A 75 -6.75 5.56 -6.24
C PRO A 75 -7.02 5.68 -4.73
N ALA A 76 -7.73 4.72 -4.13
CA ALA A 76 -8.02 4.76 -2.70
C ALA A 76 -6.75 4.71 -1.84
N PHE A 77 -5.82 3.80 -2.13
CA PHE A 77 -4.53 3.73 -1.44
C PHE A 77 -3.68 4.98 -1.70
N SER A 78 -3.64 5.46 -2.94
CA SER A 78 -2.90 6.68 -3.28
C SER A 78 -3.44 7.91 -2.56
N LEU A 79 -4.77 8.01 -2.39
CA LEU A 79 -5.41 9.04 -1.57
C LEU A 79 -5.04 8.88 -0.09
N GLY A 80 -5.00 7.65 0.43
CA GLY A 80 -4.54 7.37 1.79
C GLY A 80 -3.13 7.91 2.05
N TRP A 81 -2.17 7.61 1.15
CA TRP A 81 -0.81 8.15 1.24
C TRP A 81 -0.76 9.66 1.09
N SER A 82 -1.57 10.23 0.19
CA SER A 82 -1.69 11.68 0.00
C SER A 82 -2.14 12.38 1.29
N VAL A 83 -3.11 11.82 2.01
CA VAL A 83 -3.58 12.34 3.31
C VAL A 83 -2.48 12.25 4.37
N ILE A 84 -1.76 11.14 4.45
CA ILE A 84 -0.64 11.00 5.40
C ILE A 84 0.43 12.06 5.11
N ALA A 85 0.82 12.22 3.84
CA ALA A 85 1.81 13.22 3.44
C ALA A 85 1.34 14.66 3.72
N TYR A 86 0.05 14.94 3.52
CA TYR A 86 -0.56 16.21 3.88
C TYR A 86 -0.39 16.48 5.38
N LEU A 87 -0.82 15.55 6.24
CA LEU A 87 -0.81 15.71 7.69
C LEU A 87 0.62 15.89 8.21
N MET A 88 1.54 15.03 7.77
CA MET A 88 2.95 15.14 8.14
C MET A 88 3.55 16.49 7.73
N THR A 89 3.31 16.92 6.49
CA THR A 89 3.87 18.20 6.02
C THR A 89 3.26 19.37 6.78
N PHE A 90 1.94 19.39 6.94
CA PHE A 90 1.21 20.44 7.66
C PHE A 90 1.70 20.61 9.10
N GLU A 91 1.91 19.51 9.83
CA GLU A 91 2.44 19.56 11.19
C GLU A 91 3.89 20.06 11.26
N ASN A 92 4.71 19.73 10.26
CA ASN A 92 6.14 20.10 10.23
C ASN A 92 6.40 21.48 9.60
N THR A 93 5.44 22.10 8.92
CA THR A 93 5.58 23.41 8.27
C THR A 93 4.82 24.53 8.98
N HIS A 94 4.58 24.40 10.29
CA HIS A 94 3.79 25.37 11.07
C HIS A 94 2.39 25.60 10.48
N GLN A 95 1.73 24.53 10.04
CA GLN A 95 0.38 24.56 9.49
C GLN A 95 0.27 25.30 8.14
N ASP A 96 1.34 25.33 7.35
CA ASP A 96 1.28 25.85 5.97
C ASP A 96 0.52 24.89 5.06
N LYS A 97 -0.71 25.29 4.70
CA LYS A 97 -1.59 24.52 3.80
C LYS A 97 -1.06 24.42 2.38
N THR A 98 -0.33 25.42 1.88
CA THR A 98 0.19 25.41 0.50
C THR A 98 1.21 24.29 0.34
N TRP A 99 2.19 24.23 1.25
CA TRP A 99 3.19 23.16 1.24
C TRP A 99 2.57 21.78 1.50
N ALA A 100 1.59 21.70 2.41
CA ALA A 100 0.90 20.45 2.70
C ALA A 100 0.12 19.92 1.49
N VAL A 101 -0.64 20.77 0.80
CA VAL A 101 -1.35 20.39 -0.44
C VAL A 101 -0.36 19.98 -1.53
N PHE A 102 0.73 20.72 -1.69
CA PHE A 102 1.76 20.39 -2.68
C PHE A 102 2.36 18.99 -2.45
N ALA A 103 2.74 18.68 -1.20
CA ALA A 103 3.24 17.37 -0.82
C ALA A 103 2.19 16.26 -1.05
N ALA A 104 0.92 16.53 -0.73
CA ALA A 104 -0.18 15.60 -0.94
C ALA A 104 -0.39 15.26 -2.42
N VAL A 105 -0.38 16.27 -3.31
CA VAL A 105 -0.55 16.11 -4.75
C VAL A 105 0.62 15.30 -5.35
N ILE A 106 1.86 15.64 -4.99
CA ILE A 106 3.03 14.90 -5.45
C ILE A 106 2.95 13.43 -5.02
N THR A 107 2.62 13.20 -3.74
CA THR A 107 2.52 11.84 -3.18
C THR A 107 1.44 11.03 -3.90
N PHE A 108 0.28 11.64 -4.19
CA PHE A 108 -0.78 10.99 -4.95
C PHE A 108 -0.31 10.58 -6.35
N ILE A 109 0.33 11.50 -7.10
CA ILE A 109 0.80 11.24 -8.46
C ILE A 109 1.84 10.12 -8.48
N VAL A 110 2.82 10.19 -7.57
CA VAL A 110 3.88 9.18 -7.47
C VAL A 110 3.32 7.81 -7.08
N SER A 111 2.45 7.75 -6.06
CA SER A 111 1.81 6.52 -5.62
C SER A 111 0.94 5.90 -6.72
N MET A 112 0.13 6.71 -7.43
CA MET A 112 -0.63 6.24 -8.59
C MET A 112 0.27 5.70 -9.71
N GLY A 113 1.42 6.34 -9.95
CA GLY A 113 2.41 5.87 -10.90
C GLY A 113 2.92 4.45 -10.57
N PHE A 114 3.29 4.21 -9.32
CA PHE A 114 3.72 2.88 -8.87
C PHE A 114 2.62 1.83 -8.96
N HIS A 115 1.38 2.17 -8.61
CA HIS A 115 0.25 1.25 -8.78
C HIS A 115 0.02 0.89 -10.25
N TYR A 116 0.15 1.86 -11.15
CA TYR A 116 -0.02 1.63 -12.58
C TYR A 116 1.07 0.73 -13.15
N GLU A 117 2.32 0.95 -12.76
CA GLU A 117 3.46 0.10 -13.12
C GLU A 117 3.25 -1.34 -12.64
N ASP A 118 2.82 -1.54 -11.38
CA ASP A 118 2.49 -2.86 -10.84
C ASP A 118 1.39 -3.57 -11.66
N HIS A 119 0.33 -2.85 -12.05
CA HIS A 119 -0.72 -3.42 -12.88
C HIS A 119 -0.23 -3.84 -14.28
N ILE A 120 0.66 -3.07 -14.92
CA ILE A 120 1.28 -3.46 -16.19
C ILE A 120 2.10 -4.74 -16.01
N ASN A 121 3.01 -4.74 -15.03
CA ASN A 121 3.88 -5.88 -14.73
C ASN A 121 3.06 -7.16 -14.44
N ARG A 122 1.91 -7.05 -13.77
CA ARG A 122 1.00 -8.18 -13.53
C ARG A 122 0.38 -8.73 -14.80
N ARG A 123 -0.03 -7.87 -15.74
CA ARG A 123 -0.60 -8.32 -17.01
C ARG A 123 0.43 -9.09 -17.84
N GLU A 124 1.63 -8.54 -17.97
CA GLU A 124 2.72 -9.18 -18.71
C GLU A 124 3.08 -10.55 -18.12
N ARG A 125 3.15 -10.67 -16.78
CA ARG A 125 3.37 -11.97 -16.11
C ARG A 125 2.30 -13.01 -16.44
N ASN A 126 1.03 -12.61 -16.42
CA ASN A 126 -0.07 -13.53 -16.69
C ASN A 126 -0.07 -14.02 -18.14
N GLU A 127 0.30 -13.15 -19.08
CA GLU A 127 0.45 -13.50 -20.50
C GLU A 127 1.59 -14.51 -20.72
N MET A 128 2.75 -14.33 -20.05
CA MET A 128 3.88 -15.26 -20.15
C MET A 128 3.59 -16.65 -19.58
N THR A 129 2.76 -16.76 -18.54
CA THR A 129 2.41 -18.06 -17.92
C THR A 129 1.29 -18.83 -18.65
N SER A 130 0.69 -18.23 -19.68
CA SER A 130 -0.42 -18.81 -20.44
C SER A 130 0.01 -19.60 -21.69
N ILE A 131 1.33 -19.73 -21.90
CA ILE A 131 1.98 -20.48 -22.99
C ILE A 131 2.55 -21.78 -22.41
#